data_AF-A0A410UPM3-F1
#
_entry.id   AF-A0A410UPM3-F1
#
_cell.length_a   1.000
_cell.length_b   1.000
_cell.length_c   1.000
_cell.angle_alpha   90.00
_cell.angle_beta   90.00
_cell.angle_gamma   90.00
#
_symmetry.space_group_name_H-M   'P 1'
#
loop_
_entity.id
_entity.type
_entity.pdbx_description
1 polymer ?
#
loop_
_entity_poly.entity_id
_entity_poly.type
_entity_poly.pdbx_seq_one_letter_code
_entity_poly.pdbx_strand_id
1 'polypeptide(L)'
;MKHRIFSQTILAGALALPLLASAAGPVVEVYKSAYCGCCTGWVEHMQENGFEVKVKNVESPSDYREKFGIPQELASCHSAKVAGYAIEGHVPAADIKRLLAEKPKAVGLAVPSMPMGSPGMEGPRKDPYDVYLVQGKGQKSVYKHYDGK
;
A
#
# COMPACT_ATOMS: atom_id res chain seq x y z
N MET A 1 -58.23 48.61 22.52
CA MET A 1 -59.01 47.35 22.47
C MET A 1 -58.77 46.74 21.09
N LYS A 2 -58.20 45.56 20.84
CA LYS A 2 -58.07 44.30 21.57
C LYS A 2 -56.99 43.44 20.86
N HIS A 3 -56.14 42.78 21.66
CA HIS A 3 -55.38 41.52 21.50
C HIS A 3 -54.62 41.23 20.17
N ARG A 4 -53.28 41.19 20.16
CA ARG A 4 -52.39 40.03 20.45
C ARG A 4 -52.80 38.75 19.70
N ILE A 5 -51.88 38.19 18.91
CA ILE A 5 -51.25 36.85 19.12
C ILE A 5 -50.06 36.72 18.14
N PHE A 6 -48.88 36.53 18.72
CA PHE A 6 -47.67 36.07 18.04
C PHE A 6 -47.87 34.61 17.62
N SER A 7 -47.70 34.29 16.34
CA SER A 7 -47.62 32.89 15.89
C SER A 7 -46.14 32.55 15.66
N GLN A 8 -45.51 31.98 16.69
CA GLN A 8 -44.17 31.40 16.58
C GLN A 8 -44.27 30.10 15.77
N THR A 9 -43.92 30.15 14.49
CA THR A 9 -43.64 28.96 13.69
C THR A 9 -42.32 28.34 14.19
N ILE A 10 -42.43 27.26 14.95
CA ILE A 10 -41.30 26.40 15.31
C ILE A 10 -40.89 25.64 14.04
N LEU A 11 -39.80 26.08 13.41
CA LEU A 11 -39.16 25.35 12.32
C LEU A 11 -38.31 24.23 12.95
N ALA A 12 -38.86 23.02 13.00
CA ALA A 12 -38.11 21.83 13.41
C ALA A 12 -37.08 21.49 12.33
N GLY A 13 -35.85 22.00 12.49
CA GLY A 13 -34.72 21.64 11.65
C GLY A 13 -34.28 20.20 11.97
N ALA A 14 -34.65 19.26 11.10
CA ALA A 14 -34.08 17.92 11.12
C ALA A 14 -32.59 18.01 10.71
N LEU A 15 -31.71 17.97 11.70
CA LEU A 15 -30.27 17.79 11.50
C LEU A 15 -30.04 16.38 10.93
N ALA A 16 -29.98 16.28 9.59
CA ALA A 16 -29.44 15.11 8.93
C ALA A 16 -27.95 15.02 9.25
N LEU A 17 -27.57 14.18 10.23
CA LEU A 17 -26.18 13.84 10.43
C LEU A 17 -25.69 13.11 9.18
N PRO A 18 -24.62 13.58 8.50
CA PRO A 18 -24.04 12.82 7.42
C PRO A 18 -23.47 11.54 8.02
N LEU A 19 -23.99 10.38 7.58
CA LEU A 19 -23.32 9.11 7.81
C LEU A 19 -21.94 9.21 7.14
N LEU A 20 -20.90 9.37 7.95
CA LEU A 20 -19.53 9.18 7.53
C LEU A 20 -19.37 7.70 7.18
N ALA A 21 -19.69 7.34 5.94
CA ALA A 21 -19.32 6.06 5.38
C ALA A 21 -17.79 6.01 5.35
N SER A 22 -17.19 5.30 6.31
CA SER A 22 -15.76 5.03 6.30
C SER A 22 -15.50 4.09 5.13
N ALA A 23 -15.07 4.63 3.99
CA ALA A 23 -14.65 3.83 2.86
C ALA A 23 -13.51 2.92 3.33
N ALA A 24 -13.71 1.61 3.31
CA ALA A 24 -12.66 0.66 3.61
C ALA A 24 -11.46 0.94 2.70
N GLY A 25 -10.25 0.95 3.27
CA GLY A 25 -9.01 1.18 2.52
C GLY A 25 -8.81 0.11 1.43
N PRO A 26 -7.98 0.39 0.41
CA PRO A 26 -7.73 -0.60 -0.64
C PRO A 26 -7.04 -1.84 -0.06
N VAL A 27 -7.54 -3.01 -0.42
CA VAL A 27 -6.97 -4.30 -0.02
C VAL A 27 -5.67 -4.56 -0.77
N VAL A 28 -4.65 -5.02 -0.05
CA VAL A 28 -3.36 -5.46 -0.61
C VAL A 28 -3.43 -6.97 -0.84
N GLU A 29 -3.39 -7.40 -2.09
CA GLU A 29 -3.28 -8.82 -2.44
C GLU A 29 -1.82 -9.21 -2.59
N VAL A 30 -1.35 -10.18 -1.80
CA VAL A 30 0.07 -10.58 -1.75
C VAL A 30 0.23 -12.00 -2.26
N TYR A 31 1.19 -12.20 -3.15
CA TYR A 31 1.54 -13.46 -3.77
C TYR A 31 2.95 -13.85 -3.33
N LYS A 32 3.05 -14.87 -2.49
CA LYS A 32 4.31 -15.32 -1.89
C LYS A 32 4.39 -16.84 -1.83
N SER A 33 5.58 -17.39 -1.62
CA SER A 33 5.71 -18.79 -1.21
C SER A 33 5.21 -18.98 0.23
N ALA A 34 4.64 -20.15 0.51
CA ALA A 34 4.23 -20.54 1.87
C ALA A 34 5.43 -20.59 2.84
N TYR A 35 6.63 -20.83 2.33
CA TYR A 35 7.85 -21.04 3.10
C TYR A 35 8.72 -19.77 3.24
N CYS A 36 8.30 -18.64 2.68
CA CYS A 36 9.04 -17.38 2.77
C CYS A 36 8.75 -16.64 4.09
N GLY A 37 9.65 -16.76 5.06
CA GLY A 37 9.53 -16.11 6.37
C GLY A 37 9.52 -14.59 6.29
N CYS A 38 10.46 -13.97 5.59
CA CYS A 38 10.54 -12.52 5.46
C CYS A 38 9.32 -11.90 4.75
N CYS A 39 8.76 -12.60 3.76
CA CYS A 39 7.51 -12.21 3.12
C CYS A 39 6.34 -12.17 4.12
N THR A 40 6.36 -13.03 5.13
CA THR A 40 5.35 -13.03 6.21
C THR A 40 5.56 -11.82 7.13
N GLY A 41 6.81 -11.53 7.51
CA GLY A 41 7.12 -10.30 8.26
C GLY A 41 6.72 -9.02 7.52
N TRP A 42 6.87 -8.98 6.20
CA TRP A 42 6.39 -7.83 5.40
C TRP A 42 4.85 -7.72 5.42
N VAL A 43 4.13 -8.84 5.37
CA VAL A 43 2.66 -8.85 5.52
C VAL A 43 2.24 -8.31 6.89
N GLU A 44 2.92 -8.72 7.96
CA GLU A 44 2.68 -8.23 9.32
C GLU A 44 2.91 -6.71 9.39
N HIS A 45 4.03 -6.22 8.86
CA HIS A 45 4.31 -4.78 8.76
C HIS A 45 3.20 -4.01 8.05
N MET A 46 2.66 -4.55 6.94
CA MET A 46 1.56 -3.92 6.21
C MET A 46 0.26 -3.86 7.05
N GLN A 47 -0.06 -4.94 7.76
CA GLN A 47 -1.23 -5.02 8.64
C GLN A 47 -1.11 -4.04 9.81
N GLU A 48 0.05 -3.98 10.48
CA GLU A 48 0.34 -3.03 11.56
C GLU A 48 0.25 -1.57 11.09
N ASN A 49 0.53 -1.34 9.80
CA ASN A 49 0.38 -0.03 9.18
C ASN A 49 -1.03 0.25 8.65
N GLY A 50 -2.02 -0.57 8.97
CA GLY A 50 -3.44 -0.31 8.71
C GLY A 50 -3.92 -0.72 7.32
N PHE A 51 -3.17 -1.56 6.60
CA PHE A 51 -3.66 -2.18 5.38
C PHE A 51 -4.44 -3.47 5.68
N GLU A 52 -5.56 -3.67 4.98
CA GLU A 52 -6.14 -5.01 4.85
C GLU A 52 -5.27 -5.79 3.86
N VAL A 53 -4.79 -6.97 4.28
CA VAL A 53 -3.89 -7.81 3.46
C VAL A 53 -4.51 -9.19 3.23
N LYS A 54 -4.57 -9.61 1.97
CA LYS A 54 -5.00 -10.96 1.55
C LYS A 54 -3.81 -11.72 0.95
N VAL A 55 -3.40 -12.78 1.62
CA VAL A 55 -2.26 -13.60 1.20
C VAL A 55 -2.72 -14.76 0.33
N LYS A 56 -2.03 -14.95 -0.80
CA LYS A 56 -2.14 -16.10 -1.69
C LYS A 56 -0.79 -16.80 -1.72
N ASN A 57 -0.73 -18.00 -1.14
CA ASN A 57 0.46 -18.84 -1.25
C ASN A 57 0.52 -19.45 -2.65
N VAL A 58 1.62 -19.22 -3.35
CA VAL A 58 1.83 -19.67 -4.74
C VAL A 58 3.21 -20.31 -4.86
N GLU A 59 3.35 -21.24 -5.81
CA GLU A 59 4.63 -21.91 -6.07
C GLU A 59 5.68 -20.93 -6.63
N SER A 60 5.26 -20.06 -7.56
CA SER A 60 6.13 -19.11 -8.25
C SER A 60 5.60 -17.67 -8.10
N PRO A 61 6.12 -16.89 -7.13
CA PRO A 61 5.83 -15.46 -7.04
C PRO A 61 6.29 -14.69 -8.28
N SER A 62 7.33 -15.15 -8.98
CA SER A 62 7.85 -14.51 -10.19
C SER A 62 6.85 -14.46 -11.35
N ASP A 63 5.92 -15.41 -11.42
CA ASP A 63 4.85 -15.39 -12.44
C ASP A 63 3.92 -14.18 -12.24
N TYR A 64 3.72 -13.76 -10.99
CA TYR A 64 2.88 -12.61 -10.66
C TYR A 64 3.62 -11.30 -10.92
N ARG A 65 4.92 -11.23 -10.60
CA ARG A 65 5.79 -10.12 -10.96
C ARG A 65 5.68 -9.78 -12.45
N GLU A 66 5.83 -10.78 -13.32
CA GLU A 66 5.72 -10.62 -14.77
C GLU A 66 4.31 -10.18 -15.19
N LYS A 67 3.26 -10.84 -14.68
CA LYS A 67 1.86 -10.45 -14.91
C LYS A 67 1.54 -9.03 -14.45
N PHE A 68 2.30 -8.51 -13.49
CA PHE A 68 2.12 -7.16 -12.94
C PHE A 68 2.97 -6.12 -13.66
N GLY A 69 3.79 -6.54 -14.64
CA GLY A 69 4.58 -5.65 -15.47
C GLY A 69 5.86 -5.14 -14.80
N ILE A 70 6.33 -5.81 -13.73
CA ILE A 70 7.58 -5.46 -13.07
C ILE A 70 8.75 -6.14 -13.79
N PRO A 71 9.76 -5.37 -14.27
CA PRO A 71 10.93 -5.92 -14.94
C PRO A 71 11.71 -6.93 -14.11
N GLN A 72 12.40 -7.86 -14.78
CA GLN A 72 13.12 -8.95 -14.11
C GLN A 72 14.30 -8.47 -13.26
N GLU A 73 14.95 -7.38 -13.66
CA GLU A 73 16.02 -6.75 -12.87
C GLU A 73 15.54 -6.09 -11.58
N LEU A 74 14.23 -6.03 -11.35
CA LEU A 74 13.61 -5.54 -10.11
C LEU A 74 13.01 -6.66 -9.25
N ALA A 75 13.31 -7.93 -9.56
CA ALA A 75 12.74 -9.07 -8.86
C ALA A 75 13.06 -9.10 -7.37
N SER A 76 12.08 -9.56 -6.58
CA SER A 76 12.21 -9.85 -5.16
C SER A 76 11.53 -11.18 -4.81
N CYS A 77 11.29 -11.42 -3.53
CA CYS A 77 10.74 -12.67 -2.99
C CYS A 77 9.21 -12.78 -3.08
N HIS A 78 8.50 -11.66 -3.26
CA HIS A 78 7.04 -11.63 -3.37
C HIS A 78 6.58 -10.46 -4.24
N SER A 79 5.37 -10.60 -4.77
CA SER A 79 4.68 -9.56 -5.53
C SER A 79 3.32 -9.30 -4.91
N ALA A 80 2.86 -8.06 -4.97
CA ALA A 80 1.55 -7.66 -4.47
C ALA A 80 0.86 -6.67 -5.40
N LYS A 81 -0.45 -6.52 -5.22
CA LYS A 81 -1.28 -5.51 -5.90
C LYS A 81 -2.12 -4.74 -4.91
N VAL A 82 -2.21 -3.44 -5.11
CA VAL A 82 -3.10 -2.56 -4.34
C VAL A 82 -3.57 -1.40 -5.20
N ALA A 83 -4.89 -1.19 -5.28
CA ALA A 83 -5.52 -0.11 -6.05
C ALA A 83 -4.99 0.06 -7.50
N GLY A 84 -4.64 -1.06 -8.16
CA GLY A 84 -4.11 -1.06 -9.53
C GLY A 84 -2.58 -0.95 -9.64
N TYR A 85 -1.87 -0.63 -8.57
CA TYR A 85 -0.40 -0.61 -8.54
C TYR A 85 0.18 -1.98 -8.19
N ALA A 86 1.29 -2.32 -8.84
CA ALA A 86 2.13 -3.44 -8.49
C ALA A 86 3.11 -3.05 -7.38
N ILE A 87 3.31 -3.91 -6.38
CA ILE A 87 4.28 -3.72 -5.31
C ILE A 87 5.19 -4.94 -5.31
N GLU A 88 6.48 -4.74 -5.58
CA GLU A 88 7.47 -5.82 -5.66
C GLU A 88 8.44 -5.74 -4.49
N GLY A 89 8.53 -6.81 -3.71
CA GLY A 89 9.46 -6.93 -2.61
C GLY A 89 9.14 -6.06 -1.39
N HIS A 90 10.16 -5.85 -0.57
CA HIS A 90 10.06 -5.27 0.77
C HIS A 90 9.88 -3.73 0.77
N VAL A 91 8.88 -3.24 0.03
CA VAL A 91 8.54 -1.81 -0.05
C VAL A 91 7.91 -1.35 1.27
N PRO A 92 8.36 -0.24 1.89
CA PRO A 92 7.76 0.28 3.11
C PRO A 92 6.30 0.74 2.93
N ALA A 93 5.45 0.35 3.88
CA ALA A 93 4.05 0.79 3.96
C ALA A 93 3.85 2.31 3.82
N ALA A 94 4.78 3.12 4.35
CA ALA A 94 4.75 4.58 4.22
C ALA A 94 4.87 5.04 2.75
N ASP A 95 5.74 4.41 1.97
CA ASP A 95 5.91 4.73 0.55
C ASP A 95 4.71 4.25 -0.28
N ILE A 96 4.09 3.13 0.10
CA ILE A 96 2.85 2.65 -0.52
C ILE A 96 1.69 3.61 -0.22
N LYS A 97 1.57 4.10 1.01
CA LYS A 97 0.58 5.14 1.36
C LYS A 97 0.80 6.41 0.54
N ARG A 98 2.06 6.83 0.37
CA ARG A 98 2.40 7.98 -0.47
C ARG A 98 2.00 7.76 -1.93
N LEU A 99 2.32 6.60 -2.50
CA LEU A 99 1.91 6.21 -3.85
C LEU A 99 0.39 6.30 -4.04
N LEU A 100 -0.38 5.77 -3.08
CA LEU A 100 -1.84 5.75 -3.13
C LEU A 100 -2.48 7.13 -2.95
N ALA A 101 -1.80 8.03 -2.24
CA ALA A 101 -2.22 9.42 -2.08
C ALA A 101 -1.92 10.25 -3.34
N GLU A 102 -0.71 10.14 -3.88
CA GLU A 102 -0.24 10.91 -5.04
C GLU A 102 -0.82 10.39 -6.37
N LYS A 103 -1.11 9.09 -6.44
CA LYS A 103 -1.63 8.38 -7.62
C LYS A 103 -0.87 8.70 -8.92
N PRO A 104 0.48 8.61 -8.94
CA PRO A 104 1.24 8.89 -10.15
C PRO A 104 0.91 7.87 -11.25
N LYS A 105 1.09 8.26 -12.51
CA LYS A 105 1.00 7.33 -13.64
C LYS A 105 2.22 6.40 -13.63
N ALA A 106 2.06 5.23 -13.01
CA ALA A 106 3.11 4.24 -12.81
C ALA A 106 2.54 2.81 -12.86
N VAL A 107 3.41 1.84 -13.08
CA VAL A 107 3.12 0.42 -12.84
C VAL A 107 3.07 0.17 -11.33
N GLY A 108 4.02 0.76 -10.57
CA GLY A 108 4.00 0.71 -9.11
C GLY A 108 5.38 0.88 -8.49
N LEU A 109 5.63 0.22 -7.35
CA LEU A 109 6.87 0.33 -6.59
C LEU A 109 7.62 -1.01 -6.52
N ALA A 110 8.95 -0.94 -6.45
CA ALA A 110 9.79 -2.12 -6.28
C ALA A 110 10.98 -1.85 -5.34
N VAL A 111 11.25 -2.79 -4.45
CA VAL A 111 12.55 -2.95 -3.77
C VAL A 111 13.17 -4.25 -4.27
N PRO A 112 14.22 -4.19 -5.10
CA PRO A 112 14.84 -5.39 -5.67
C PRO A 112 15.58 -6.19 -4.60
N SER A 113 15.72 -7.50 -4.84
CA SER A 113 16.38 -8.43 -3.94
C SER A 113 15.69 -8.46 -2.56
N MET A 114 16.44 -8.55 -1.46
CA MET A 114 15.92 -8.54 -0.10
C MET A 114 16.94 -7.84 0.81
N PRO A 115 17.05 -6.49 0.76
CA PRO A 115 18.03 -5.77 1.55
C PRO A 115 17.72 -5.90 3.04
N MET A 116 18.73 -6.21 3.86
CA MET A 116 18.55 -6.29 5.31
C MET A 116 18.14 -4.91 5.85
N GLY A 117 17.20 -4.88 6.79
CA GLY A 117 16.66 -3.64 7.35
C GLY A 117 15.47 -3.04 6.60
N SER A 118 15.10 -3.59 5.43
CA SER A 118 13.78 -3.33 4.84
C SER A 118 12.69 -4.06 5.64
N PRO A 119 11.40 -3.66 5.52
CA PRO A 119 10.35 -4.24 6.36
C PRO A 119 10.14 -5.74 6.14
N GLY A 120 10.16 -6.54 7.21
CA GLY A 120 10.17 -8.00 7.15
C GLY A 120 11.57 -8.62 6.92
N MET A 121 12.61 -7.79 6.75
CA MET A 121 14.02 -8.17 6.64
C MET A 121 14.85 -7.55 7.79
N GLU A 122 14.22 -7.23 8.92
CA GLU A 122 14.88 -6.66 10.08
C GLU A 122 15.97 -7.60 10.62
N GLY A 123 17.05 -7.00 11.11
CA GLY A 123 18.17 -7.75 11.64
C GLY A 123 19.25 -6.83 12.21
N PRO A 124 20.40 -7.39 12.62
CA PRO A 124 21.49 -6.62 13.24
C PRO A 124 22.22 -5.69 12.25
N ARG A 125 21.98 -5.85 10.94
CA ARG A 125 22.54 -5.03 9.87
C ARG A 125 21.40 -4.35 9.12
N LYS A 126 21.63 -3.14 8.64
CA LYS A 126 20.78 -2.44 7.69
C LYS A 126 21.58 -2.09 6.45
N ASP A 127 21.17 -2.62 5.32
CA ASP A 127 21.77 -2.33 4.02
C ASP A 127 21.11 -1.07 3.44
N PRO A 128 21.86 -0.21 2.73
CA PRO A 128 21.24 0.86 1.97
C PRO A 128 20.43 0.30 0.80
N TYR A 129 19.29 0.88 0.51
CA TYR A 129 18.45 0.46 -0.62
C TYR A 129 17.60 1.59 -1.18
N ASP A 130 17.19 1.42 -2.43
CA ASP A 130 16.23 2.28 -3.10
C ASP A 130 14.87 1.59 -3.20
N VAL A 131 13.82 2.37 -3.02
CA VAL A 131 12.49 2.08 -3.54
C VAL A 131 12.40 2.72 -4.91
N TYR A 132 12.15 1.93 -5.94
CA TYR A 132 11.98 2.41 -7.31
C TYR A 132 10.52 2.66 -7.64
N LEU A 133 10.22 3.77 -8.31
CA LEU A 133 8.98 3.98 -9.03
C LEU A 133 9.12 3.38 -10.42
N VAL A 134 8.33 2.35 -10.72
CA VAL A 134 8.34 1.66 -12.01
C VAL A 134 7.27 2.27 -12.91
N GLN A 135 7.68 2.78 -14.05
CA GLN A 135 6.83 3.38 -15.08
C GLN A 135 6.59 2.39 -16.23
N GLY A 136 5.69 2.76 -17.15
CA GLY A 136 5.43 1.95 -18.34
C GLY A 136 6.70 1.70 -19.17
N LYS A 137 6.76 0.55 -19.85
CA LYS A 137 7.89 0.10 -20.66
C LYS A 137 9.20 -0.14 -19.88
N GLY A 138 9.08 -0.44 -18.58
CA GLY A 138 10.22 -0.83 -17.73
C GLY A 138 11.13 0.33 -17.28
N GLN A 139 10.77 1.58 -17.58
CA GLN A 139 11.50 2.74 -17.04
C GLN A 139 11.34 2.80 -15.52
N LYS A 140 12.39 3.23 -14.81
CA LYS A 140 12.38 3.37 -13.35
C LYS A 140 13.14 4.60 -12.89
N SER A 141 12.68 5.17 -11.78
CA SER A 141 13.38 6.23 -11.06
C SER A 141 13.40 5.94 -9.56
N VAL A 142 14.35 6.52 -8.84
CA VAL A 142 14.38 6.41 -7.37
C VAL A 142 13.19 7.18 -6.81
N TYR A 143 12.32 6.49 -6.08
CA TYR A 143 11.18 7.05 -5.35
C TYR A 143 11.61 7.48 -3.94
N LYS A 144 12.45 6.69 -3.28
CA LYS A 144 13.00 6.95 -1.96
C LYS A 144 14.30 6.17 -1.78
N HIS A 145 15.33 6.83 -1.23
CA HIS A 145 16.55 6.18 -0.78
C HIS A 145 16.52 5.98 0.74
N TYR A 146 17.08 4.85 1.20
CA TYR A 146 17.31 4.50 2.59
C TYR A 146 18.81 4.25 2.81
N ASP A 147 19.44 4.99 3.72
CA ASP A 147 20.91 5.04 3.88
C ASP A 147 21.55 3.82 4.55
N GLY A 148 20.77 2.87 5.09
CA GLY A 148 21.31 1.68 5.79
C GLY A 148 22.15 2.02 7.04
N LYS A 149 21.53 2.53 8.11
CA LYS A 149 22.18 2.87 9.39
C LYS A 149 21.71 1.99 10.54
#